data_AF-A0A3D1AZ65-F1
#
_entry.id   AF-A0A3D1AZ65-F1
#
_cell.length_a   1.000
_cell.length_b   1.000
_cell.length_c   1.000
_cell.angle_alpha   90.00
_cell.angle_beta   90.00
_cell.angle_gamma   90.00
#
_symmetry.space_group_name_H-M   'P 1'
#
loop_
_entity.id
_entity.type
_entity.pdbx_description
1 polymer ?
#
loop_
_entity_poly.entity_id
_entity_poly.type
_entity_poly.pdbx_seq_one_letter_code
_entity_poly.pdbx_strand_id
1 'polypeptide(L)' 'MSAHTAQTELKLIGKLVLDAVLHCETGLHVGAGKGSLEIGGSDNPVVKDAFGRPYVPGSSLRGRLRALLEQS' A
#
# COMPACT_ATOMS: atom_id res chain seq x y z
N MET A 1 -23.88 13.34 10.55
CA MET A 1 -22.91 13.91 11.50
C MET A 1 -23.19 13.28 12.86
N SER A 2 -22.42 12.27 13.25
CA SER A 2 -22.63 11.62 14.55
C SER A 2 -22.20 12.57 15.66
N ALA A 3 -23.11 12.82 16.60
CA ALA A 3 -22.89 13.63 17.78
C ALA A 3 -21.85 12.95 18.69
N HIS A 4 -20.65 13.53 18.77
CA HIS A 4 -19.68 13.17 19.79
C HIS A 4 -20.00 13.95 21.06
N THR A 5 -20.71 13.33 22.01
CA THR A 5 -20.86 13.84 23.38
C THR A 5 -19.67 13.40 24.24
N ALA A 6 -19.34 14.21 25.26
CA ALA A 6 -18.20 14.10 26.17
C ALA A 6 -18.10 12.80 27.00
N GLN A 7 -19.03 11.86 26.83
CA GLN A 7 -19.12 10.58 27.54
C GLN A 7 -18.67 9.37 26.71
N THR A 8 -18.19 9.59 25.47
CA THR A 8 -17.73 8.47 24.64
C THR A 8 -16.30 8.10 25.03
N GLU A 9 -16.15 7.14 25.93
CA GLU A 9 -14.83 6.58 26.28
C GLU A 9 -14.37 5.64 25.14
N LEU A 10 -13.42 6.11 24.32
CA LEU A 10 -12.81 5.29 23.27
C LEU A 10 -11.94 4.21 23.92
N LYS A 11 -12.50 3.00 24.06
CA LYS A 11 -11.78 1.84 24.60
C LYS A 11 -11.23 0.96 23.48
N LEU A 12 -9.92 0.72 23.50
CA LEU A 12 -9.29 -0.29 22.65
C LEU A 12 -9.72 -1.69 23.11
N ILE A 13 -10.48 -2.39 22.29
CA ILE A 13 -10.89 -3.79 22.55
C ILE A 13 -9.77 -4.76 22.14
N GLY A 14 -9.08 -4.47 21.03
CA GLY A 14 -8.01 -5.29 20.49
C GLY A 14 -7.63 -4.91 19.06
N LYS A 15 -6.71 -5.68 18.46
CA LYS A 15 -6.27 -5.51 17.06
C LYS A 15 -6.67 -6.74 16.25
N LEU A 16 -7.42 -6.53 15.17
CA LEU A 16 -7.63 -7.55 14.15
C LEU A 16 -6.43 -7.57 13.20
N VAL A 17 -5.77 -8.72 13.07
CA VAL A 17 -4.66 -8.94 12.14
C VAL A 17 -5.17 -9.79 10.99
N LEU A 18 -4.90 -9.35 9.76
CA LEU A 18 -5.28 -10.06 8.54
C LEU A 18 -4.00 -10.42 7.78
N ASP A 19 -3.78 -11.72 7.60
CA ASP A 19 -2.64 -12.27 6.88
C ASP A 19 -3.12 -12.96 5.61
N ALA A 20 -2.44 -12.69 4.49
CA ALA A 20 -2.79 -13.25 3.19
C ALA A 20 -1.57 -13.28 2.26
N VAL A 21 -1.65 -14.11 1.23
CA VAL A 21 -0.66 -14.17 0.13
C VAL A 21 -1.30 -13.59 -1.13
N LEU A 22 -0.64 -12.61 -1.74
CA LEU A 22 -1.08 -12.05 -3.01
C LEU A 22 -0.40 -12.82 -4.15
N HIS A 23 -1.20 -13.39 -5.05
CA HIS A 23 -0.71 -14.01 -6.27
C HIS A 23 -0.91 -13.06 -7.46
N CYS A 24 0.15 -12.83 -8.23
CA CYS A 24 0.07 -12.03 -9.45
C CYS A 24 -0.37 -12.94 -10.61
N GLU A 25 -1.63 -12.84 -11.02
CA GLU A 25 -2.14 -13.60 -12.18
C GLU A 25 -1.55 -13.12 -13.51
N THR A 26 -1.13 -11.84 -13.57
CA THR A 26 -0.50 -11.20 -14.73
C THR A 26 0.73 -10.39 -14.31
N GLY A 27 1.46 -9.85 -15.28
CA GLY A 27 2.60 -8.97 -15.01
C GLY A 27 2.19 -7.72 -14.22
N LEU A 28 2.76 -7.56 -13.02
CA LEU A 28 2.50 -6.42 -12.14
C LEU A 28 3.66 -5.43 -12.16
N HIS A 29 3.37 -4.18 -12.51
CA HIS A 29 4.32 -3.08 -12.45
C HIS A 29 3.88 -2.06 -11.39
N VAL A 30 4.71 -1.89 -10.35
CA VAL A 30 4.59 -0.80 -9.39
C VAL A 30 5.83 0.09 -9.52
N GLY A 31 5.64 1.27 -10.11
CA GLY A 31 6.73 2.17 -10.44
C GLY A 31 7.48 2.67 -9.19
N ALA A 32 8.80 2.71 -9.28
CA ALA A 32 9.63 3.44 -8.33
C ALA A 32 9.70 4.93 -8.72
N GLY A 33 9.92 5.81 -7.74
CA GLY A 33 10.29 7.19 -8.05
C GLY A 33 11.61 7.22 -8.83
N LYS A 34 11.85 8.31 -9.58
CA LYS A 34 13.13 8.58 -10.27
C LYS A 34 14.24 8.86 -9.23
N GLY A 35 14.61 7.85 -8.44
CA GLY A 35 15.63 7.95 -7.40
C GLY A 35 16.98 7.53 -7.95
N SER A 36 17.93 8.48 -7.95
CA SER A 36 19.29 8.38 -8.52
C SER A 36 19.30 8.08 -10.02
N LEU A 37 19.87 8.99 -10.82
CA LEU A 37 20.31 8.69 -12.18
C LEU A 37 21.44 7.64 -12.09
N GLU A 38 21.07 6.38 -11.88
CA GLU A 38 21.96 5.25 -12.10
C GLU A 38 22.35 5.29 -13.58
N ILE A 39 23.64 5.49 -13.85
CA ILE A 39 24.15 5.53 -15.23
C ILE A 39 23.86 4.16 -15.86
N GLY A 40 22.95 4.11 -16.84
CA GLY A 40 22.49 2.87 -17.47
C GLY A 40 21.28 2.19 -16.79
N GLY A 41 20.56 2.88 -15.90
CA GLY A 41 19.32 2.39 -15.29
C GLY A 41 18.18 2.17 -16.30
N SER A 42 17.22 1.33 -15.94
CA SER A 42 16.01 1.09 -16.74
C SER A 42 15.07 2.31 -16.72
N ASP A 43 14.51 2.67 -17.88
CA ASP A 43 13.60 3.82 -18.03
C ASP A 43 12.33 3.72 -17.18
N ASN A 44 11.87 2.51 -16.85
CA ASN A 44 10.67 2.29 -16.05
C ASN A 44 10.90 1.26 -14.91
N PRO A 45 11.59 1.68 -13.84
CA PRO A 45 11.95 0.77 -12.76
C PRO A 45 10.75 0.38 -11.90
N VAL A 46 10.76 -0.87 -11.42
CA VAL A 46 9.84 -1.34 -10.38
C VAL A 46 10.40 -1.05 -8.98
N VAL A 47 9.52 -0.79 -8.03
CA VAL A 47 9.90 -0.60 -6.61
C VAL A 47 10.48 -1.89 -6.04
N LYS A 48 11.60 -1.76 -5.32
CA LYS A 48 12.35 -2.87 -4.75
C LYS A 48 12.64 -2.62 -3.27
N ASP A 49 12.80 -3.70 -2.51
CA ASP A 49 13.28 -3.65 -1.14
C ASP A 49 14.81 -3.39 -1.07
N ALA A 50 15.35 -3.33 0.15
CA ALA A 50 16.78 -3.14 0.39
C ALA A 50 17.67 -4.29 -0.15
N PHE A 51 17.07 -5.43 -0.50
CA PHE A 51 17.74 -6.59 -1.08
C PHE A 51 17.53 -6.69 -2.59
N GLY A 52 16.92 -5.68 -3.22
CA GLY A 52 16.66 -5.61 -4.65
C GLY A 52 15.45 -6.44 -5.13
N ARG A 53 14.61 -6.95 -4.23
CA ARG A 53 13.44 -7.76 -4.59
C ARG A 53 12.22 -6.87 -4.85
N PRO A 54 11.47 -7.09 -5.95
CA PRO A 54 10.26 -6.32 -6.19
C PRO A 54 9.20 -6.62 -5.12
N TYR A 55 8.47 -5.60 -4.68
CA TYR A 55 7.41 -5.76 -3.69
C TYR A 55 6.23 -4.82 -3.97
N VAL A 56 5.08 -5.08 -3.34
CA VAL A 56 3.93 -4.17 -3.36
C VAL A 56 3.97 -3.31 -2.09
N PRO A 57 4.15 -1.98 -2.19
CA PRO A 57 4.13 -1.10 -1.02
C PRO A 57 2.77 -1.08 -0.33
N GLY A 58 2.78 -1.03 1.01
CA GLY A 58 1.54 -0.94 1.80
C GLY A 58 0.72 0.32 1.49
N SER A 59 1.37 1.42 1.11
CA SER A 59 0.69 2.65 0.65
C SER A 59 -0.05 2.42 -0.67
N SER A 60 0.55 1.71 -1.63
CA SER A 60 -0.07 1.39 -2.92
C SER A 60 -1.28 0.47 -2.76
N LEU A 61 -1.16 -0.58 -1.94
CA LEU A 61 -2.28 -1.49 -1.65
C LEU A 61 -3.43 -0.77 -0.96
N ARG A 62 -3.14 -0.02 0.11
CA ARG A 62 -4.14 0.78 0.84
C ARG A 62 -4.81 1.81 -0.07
N GLY A 63 -4.04 2.50 -0.91
CA GLY A 63 -4.55 3.49 -1.86
C GLY A 63 -5.51 2.87 -2.87
N ARG A 64 -5.16 1.71 -3.44
CA ARG A 64 -6.02 1.01 -4.40
C ARG A 64 -7.33 0.52 -3.77
N LEU A 65 -7.27 -0.05 -2.57
CA LEU A 65 -8.48 -0.48 -1.85
C LEU A 65 -9.41 0.70 -1.56
N ARG A 66 -8.85 1.82 -1.07
CA ARG A 66 -9.62 3.04 -0.82
C ARG A 66 -10.29 3.58 -2.08
N ALA A 67 -9.53 3.73 -3.17
CA ALA A 67 -10.05 4.27 -4.42
C ALA A 67 -11.21 3.43 -4.99
N LEU A 68 -11.12 2.09 -4.89
CA LEU A 68 -12.21 1.20 -5.32
C LEU A 68 -13.46 1.34 -4.45
N LEU A 69 -13.29 1.46 -3.12
CA LEU A 69 -14.40 1.62 -2.17
C LEU A 69 -15.05 3.01 -2.24
N GLU A 70 -14.30 4.06 -2.61
CA GLU A 70 -14.86 5.41 -2.80
C GLU A 70 -15.61 5.55 -4.13
N GLN A 71 -15.27 4.73 -5.14
CA GLN A 71 -15.93 4.72 -6.44
C GLN A 71 -17.24 3.92 -6.47
N SER A 72 -17.40 2.97 -5.53
CA SER A 72 -18.61 2.15 -5.38
C SER A 72 -19.66 2.81 -4.49
#